data_AF-T1A6N7-F1
#
_entry.id   AF-T1A6N7-F1
#
_cell.length_a   1.000
_cell.length_b   1.000
_cell.length_c   1.000
_cell.angle_alpha   90.00
_cell.angle_beta   90.00
_cell.angle_gamma   90.00
#
_symmetry.space_group_name_H-M   'P 1'
#
loop_
_entity.id
_entity.type
_entity.pdbx_description
1 polymer ?
#
loop_
_entity_poly.entity_id
_entity_poly.type
_entity_poly.pdbx_seq_one_letter_code
_entity_poly.pdbx_strand_id
1 'polypeptide(L)'
;MAKESSKEKFLVQFGEAVGTVAAQSLGEPGTQMILRTFHYAGVESTMSTSGLPRIVELVDAKKKPTTPITYIYLNKDISKSFEKADEMIKKISEVTMNSVVRRVDENFSKGKIRLIMSSQEMEAARLTTKAVASKISKDFGFETKAEGRIIEIKIGTRDPKKVRSERVRIMNSVIRRDRKA
;
A
#
# COMPACT_ATOMS: atom_id res chain seq x y z
N MET A 1 13.60 60.92 -11.31
CA MET A 1 13.70 60.55 -9.87
C MET A 1 12.33 60.06 -9.41
N ALA A 2 12.27 59.07 -8.50
CA ALA A 2 11.08 58.42 -7.92
C ALA A 2 10.59 57.09 -8.55
N LYS A 3 11.47 56.10 -8.76
CA LYS A 3 11.07 54.68 -8.91
C LYS A 3 11.79 53.68 -8.00
N GLU A 4 12.76 54.11 -7.19
CA GLU A 4 13.51 53.22 -6.26
C GLU A 4 12.85 53.03 -4.88
N SER A 5 11.88 53.87 -4.49
CA SER A 5 11.39 53.92 -3.10
C SER A 5 10.37 52.83 -2.70
N SER A 6 9.83 52.02 -3.62
CA SER A 6 8.82 51.02 -3.24
C SER A 6 9.42 49.72 -2.72
N LYS A 7 10.55 49.25 -3.27
CA LYS A 7 11.18 47.97 -2.87
C LYS A 7 11.83 48.05 -1.50
N GLU A 8 12.43 49.20 -1.15
CA GLU A 8 13.08 49.40 0.16
C GLU A 8 12.08 49.31 1.33
N LYS A 9 10.82 49.67 1.11
CA LYS A 9 9.76 49.60 2.14
C LYS A 9 9.33 48.18 2.50
N PHE A 10 9.66 47.18 1.68
CA PHE A 10 9.32 45.77 1.92
C PHE A 10 10.50 44.95 2.44
N LEU A 11 11.64 45.60 2.72
CA LEU A 11 12.78 44.93 3.35
C LEU A 11 12.52 44.79 4.85
N VAL A 12 12.81 43.59 5.37
CA VAL A 12 12.77 43.31 6.82
C VAL A 12 13.85 44.14 7.52
N GLN A 13 13.53 44.66 8.70
CA GLN A 13 14.48 45.44 9.47
C GLN A 13 15.63 44.56 10.00
N PHE A 14 16.83 45.12 10.02
CA PHE A 14 17.98 44.44 10.63
C PHE A 14 17.76 44.24 12.13
N GLY A 15 18.08 43.04 12.62
CA GLY A 15 17.92 42.69 14.04
C GLY A 15 16.55 42.14 14.43
N GLU A 16 15.62 41.98 13.47
CA GLU A 16 14.30 41.43 13.75
C GLU A 16 14.34 39.92 14.08
N ALA A 17 13.60 39.51 15.11
CA ALA A 17 13.58 38.15 15.63
C ALA A 17 12.71 37.20 14.78
N VAL A 18 13.10 37.02 13.51
CA VAL A 18 12.34 36.25 12.51
C VAL A 18 12.09 34.79 12.92
N GLY A 19 12.98 34.19 13.72
CA GLY A 19 12.83 32.82 14.20
C GLY A 19 11.62 32.66 15.14
N THR A 20 11.42 33.59 16.07
CA THR A 20 10.29 33.57 17.00
C THR A 20 8.98 33.82 16.26
N VAL A 21 8.97 34.82 15.36
CA VAL A 21 7.79 35.14 14.54
C VAL A 21 7.40 33.96 13.65
N ALA A 22 8.37 33.30 13.01
CA ALA A 22 8.12 32.12 12.17
C ALA A 22 7.59 30.93 12.99
N ALA A 23 8.15 30.67 14.17
CA ALA A 23 7.69 29.59 15.04
C ALA A 23 6.23 29.80 15.49
N GLN A 24 5.88 31.03 15.91
CA GLN A 24 4.51 31.37 16.30
C GLN A 24 3.55 31.28 15.10
N SER A 25 3.95 31.80 13.94
CA SER A 25 3.15 31.77 12.70
C SER A 25 2.81 30.35 12.25
N LEU A 26 3.70 29.38 12.49
CA LEU A 26 3.43 27.96 12.22
C LEU A 26 2.58 27.29 13.33
N GLY A 27 2.81 27.66 14.59
CA GLY A 27 2.18 27.02 15.76
C GLY A 27 0.73 27.44 16.02
N GLU A 28 0.41 28.73 15.85
CA GLU A 28 -0.95 29.27 16.04
C GLU A 28 -2.03 28.55 15.22
N PRO A 29 -1.88 28.37 13.89
CA PRO A 29 -2.88 27.64 13.09
C PRO A 29 -2.93 26.15 13.44
N GLY A 30 -1.86 25.59 14.02
CA GLY A 30 -1.81 24.20 14.45
C GLY A 30 -2.92 23.85 15.44
N THR A 31 -3.26 24.78 16.35
CA THR A 31 -4.37 24.61 17.32
C THR A 31 -5.73 24.51 16.63
N GLN A 32 -5.94 25.28 15.55
CA GLN A 32 -7.17 25.27 14.77
C GLN A 32 -7.27 24.03 13.86
N MET A 33 -6.14 23.41 13.52
CA MET A 33 -6.09 22.23 12.65
C MET A 33 -6.39 20.91 13.35
N ILE A 34 -6.50 20.89 14.69
CA ILE A 34 -6.72 19.65 15.47
C ILE A 34 -8.07 18.98 15.12
N LEU A 35 -9.11 19.77 14.79
CA LEU A 35 -10.47 19.24 14.56
C LEU A 35 -10.96 19.35 13.10
N ARG A 36 -10.22 20.00 12.18
CA ARG A 36 -10.70 20.30 10.81
C ARG A 36 -10.43 19.21 9.76
N THR A 37 -9.79 18.10 10.13
CA THR A 37 -9.20 17.15 9.16
C THR A 37 -10.04 15.92 8.82
N PHE A 38 -11.19 15.72 9.45
CA PHE A 38 -12.03 14.54 9.20
C PHE A 38 -13.21 14.77 8.24
N HIS A 39 -13.44 16.01 7.78
CA HIS A 39 -14.59 16.37 6.94
C HIS A 39 -14.22 16.78 5.50
N TYR A 40 -13.16 16.21 4.90
CA TYR A 40 -12.99 16.25 3.44
C TYR A 40 -13.93 15.21 2.81
N ALA A 41 -15.23 15.48 2.86
CA ALA A 41 -16.27 14.60 2.32
C ALA A 41 -16.18 14.58 0.79
N GLY A 42 -15.80 13.44 0.19
CA GLY A 42 -16.02 13.21 -1.23
C GLY A 42 -15.06 12.27 -1.96
N VAL A 43 -13.92 11.90 -1.38
CA VAL A 43 -12.98 10.97 -2.05
C VAL A 43 -12.50 9.93 -1.05
N GLU A 44 -13.02 8.71 -1.18
CA GLU A 44 -12.81 7.53 -0.31
C GLU A 44 -11.34 7.07 -0.17
N SER A 45 -10.39 7.79 -0.76
CA SER A 45 -8.98 7.40 -0.87
C SER A 45 -7.95 8.45 -0.40
N THR A 46 -8.37 9.59 0.18
CA THR A 46 -7.39 10.57 0.68
C THR A 46 -6.93 10.22 2.09
N MET A 47 -5.94 9.33 2.10
CA MET A 47 -5.03 8.91 3.16
C MET A 47 -5.13 9.68 4.49
N SER A 48 -5.46 8.91 5.54
CA SER A 48 -5.84 9.28 6.92
C SER A 48 -4.83 10.09 7.75
N THR A 49 -3.74 10.60 7.18
CA THR A 49 -2.75 11.44 7.92
C THR A 49 -2.69 12.88 7.41
N SER A 50 -3.77 13.43 6.86
CA SER A 50 -3.78 14.85 6.49
C SER A 50 -3.96 15.71 7.75
N GLY A 51 -3.12 16.74 7.95
CA GLY A 51 -3.27 17.70 9.05
C GLY A 51 -2.06 17.88 9.96
N LEU A 52 -2.33 18.24 11.23
CA LEU A 52 -1.32 18.45 12.26
C LEU A 52 -0.41 17.23 12.50
N PRO A 53 -0.91 15.97 12.52
CA PRO A 53 -0.04 14.80 12.72
C PRO A 53 1.07 14.66 11.66
N ARG A 54 0.80 15.09 10.42
CA ARG A 54 1.80 15.06 9.34
C ARG A 54 2.83 16.17 9.46
N ILE A 55 2.42 17.36 9.89
CA ILE A 55 3.36 18.47 10.13
C ILE A 55 4.35 18.06 11.24
N VAL A 56 3.84 17.50 12.34
CA VAL A 56 4.68 16.99 13.44
C VAL A 56 5.64 15.91 12.93
N GLU A 57 5.16 14.95 12.16
CA GLU A 57 6.01 13.88 11.59
C GLU A 57 7.14 14.40 10.68
N LEU A 58 6.87 15.47 9.92
CA LEU A 58 7.86 16.11 9.04
C LEU A 58 8.89 16.93 9.83
N VAL A 59 8.44 17.71 10.82
CA VAL A 59 9.32 18.52 11.68
C VAL A 59 10.22 17.64 12.56
N ASP A 60 9.67 16.55 13.09
CA ASP A 60 10.42 15.57 13.90
C ASP A 60 11.34 14.67 13.06
N ALA A 61 11.32 14.79 11.73
CA ALA A 61 12.10 13.99 10.79
C ALA A 61 12.02 12.47 11.06
N LYS A 62 10.80 11.95 11.29
CA LYS A 62 10.62 10.52 11.59
C LYS A 62 11.15 9.63 10.46
N LYS A 63 11.99 8.64 10.82
CA LYS A 63 12.62 7.70 9.86
C LYS A 63 11.62 6.90 9.03
N LYS A 64 10.46 6.57 9.58
CA LYS A 64 9.39 5.84 8.89
C LYS A 64 8.09 6.62 9.03
N PRO A 65 7.58 7.23 7.95
CA PRO A 65 6.30 7.91 8.02
C PRO A 65 5.16 6.90 8.18
N THR A 66 4.09 7.32 8.84
CA THR A 66 2.94 6.49 9.19
C THR A 66 2.17 6.03 7.95
N THR A 67 2.00 6.93 6.97
CA THR A 67 1.43 6.59 5.65
C THR A 67 2.28 7.21 4.53
N PRO A 68 3.27 6.47 4.00
CA PRO A 68 4.06 6.94 2.86
C PRO A 68 3.21 6.99 1.59
N ILE A 69 3.42 8.04 0.79
CA ILE A 69 2.77 8.21 -0.51
C ILE A 69 3.88 8.42 -1.54
N THR A 70 3.79 7.73 -2.66
CA THR A 70 4.74 7.86 -3.77
C THR A 70 3.96 8.12 -5.05
N TYR A 71 4.30 9.20 -5.74
CA TYR A 71 3.77 9.48 -7.08
C TYR A 71 4.65 8.82 -8.12
N ILE A 72 4.05 7.96 -8.95
CA ILE A 72 4.74 7.25 -10.02
C ILE A 72 4.32 7.90 -11.34
N TYR A 73 5.24 8.62 -11.95
CA TYR A 73 5.02 9.23 -13.26
C TYR A 73 5.30 8.22 -14.38
N LEU A 74 4.42 8.18 -15.37
CA LEU A 74 4.59 7.32 -16.54
C LEU A 74 5.39 8.06 -17.63
N ASN A 75 6.24 7.35 -18.35
CA ASN A 75 6.94 7.89 -19.52
C ASN A 75 5.94 8.29 -20.62
N LYS A 76 6.31 9.26 -21.46
CA LYS A 76 5.46 9.82 -22.52
C LYS A 76 4.95 8.76 -23.53
N ASP A 77 5.64 7.64 -23.68
CA ASP A 77 5.26 6.54 -24.57
C ASP A 77 4.20 5.61 -23.96
N ILE A 78 4.21 5.48 -22.62
CA ILE A 78 3.28 4.65 -21.85
C ILE A 78 2.03 5.47 -21.48
N SER A 79 2.20 6.76 -21.19
CA SER A 79 1.10 7.64 -20.73
C SER A 79 -0.01 7.84 -21.76
N LYS A 80 0.26 7.57 -23.04
CA LYS A 80 -0.73 7.73 -24.13
C LYS A 80 -1.68 6.54 -24.27
N SER A 81 -1.34 5.38 -23.71
CA SER A 81 -2.14 4.16 -23.82
C SER A 81 -2.58 3.70 -22.44
N PHE A 82 -3.90 3.61 -22.24
CA PHE A 82 -4.49 3.10 -21.01
C PHE A 82 -4.07 1.66 -20.71
N GLU A 83 -3.98 0.81 -21.74
CA GLU A 83 -3.61 -0.60 -21.57
C GLU A 83 -2.18 -0.76 -21.03
N LYS A 84 -1.22 0.00 -21.56
CA LYS A 84 0.18 -0.04 -21.10
C LYS A 84 0.32 0.52 -19.67
N ALA A 85 -0.45 1.55 -19.34
CA ALA A 85 -0.50 2.08 -17.98
C ALA A 85 -1.07 1.06 -16.99
N ASP A 86 -2.16 0.38 -17.35
CA ASP A 86 -2.78 -0.68 -16.56
C ASP A 86 -1.83 -1.89 -16.38
N GLU A 87 -1.07 -2.26 -17.42
CA GLU A 87 -0.01 -3.26 -17.29
C GLU A 87 1.10 -2.85 -16.33
N MET A 88 1.53 -1.58 -16.35
CA MET A 88 2.54 -1.07 -15.43
C MET A 88 2.03 -1.07 -13.99
N ILE A 89 0.78 -0.65 -13.77
CA ILE A 89 0.13 -0.71 -12.45
C ILE A 89 0.05 -2.15 -11.94
N LYS A 90 -0.21 -3.13 -12.82
CA LYS A 90 -0.19 -4.55 -12.46
C LYS A 90 1.20 -5.06 -12.06
N LYS A 91 2.26 -4.49 -12.63
CA LYS A 91 3.65 -4.85 -12.27
C LYS A 91 4.04 -4.29 -10.91
N ILE A 92 3.54 -3.11 -10.55
CA ILE A 92 3.83 -2.44 -9.28
C ILE A 92 2.94 -2.95 -8.15
N SER A 93 1.67 -3.24 -8.43
CA SER A 93 0.73 -3.73 -7.42
C SER A 93 1.09 -5.15 -6.97
N GLU A 94 1.56 -5.23 -5.74
CA GLU A 94 1.73 -6.49 -5.03
C GLU A 94 0.37 -6.97 -4.51
N VAL A 95 0.02 -8.20 -4.84
CA VAL A 95 -1.21 -8.85 -4.35
C VAL A 95 -0.80 -9.85 -3.28
N THR A 96 -1.36 -9.72 -2.09
CA THR A 96 -1.11 -10.68 -0.99
C THR A 96 -2.11 -11.83 -1.08
N MET A 97 -1.74 -13.01 -0.60
CA MET A 97 -2.69 -14.13 -0.53
C MET A 97 -3.90 -13.79 0.35
N ASN A 98 -3.72 -12.98 1.40
CA ASN A 98 -4.80 -12.57 2.28
C ASN A 98 -5.88 -11.73 1.58
N SER A 99 -5.53 -10.95 0.55
CA SER A 99 -6.48 -10.12 -0.20
C SER A 99 -7.19 -10.84 -1.34
N VAL A 100 -7.00 -12.17 -1.46
CA VAL A 100 -7.54 -13.00 -2.55
C VAL A 100 -8.28 -14.22 -2.00
N VAL A 101 -7.88 -14.68 -0.81
CA VAL A 101 -8.47 -15.82 -0.12
C VAL A 101 -9.69 -15.38 0.67
N ARG A 102 -10.87 -15.89 0.30
CA ARG A 102 -12.12 -15.66 1.03
C ARG A 102 -12.21 -16.52 2.29
N ARG A 103 -11.77 -17.77 2.21
CA ARG A 103 -11.86 -18.72 3.32
C ARG A 103 -10.75 -19.76 3.26
N VAL A 104 -10.28 -20.16 4.43
CA VAL A 104 -9.30 -21.23 4.60
C VAL A 104 -9.95 -22.34 5.42
N ASP A 105 -10.04 -23.53 4.84
CA ASP A 105 -10.47 -24.73 5.55
C ASP A 105 -9.28 -25.67 5.77
N GLU A 106 -8.97 -25.95 7.03
CA GLU A 106 -7.85 -26.80 7.45
C GLU A 106 -8.37 -28.21 7.77
N ASN A 107 -7.84 -29.23 7.09
CA ASN A 107 -8.13 -30.62 7.38
C ASN A 107 -6.89 -31.31 7.96
N PHE A 108 -6.82 -31.32 9.30
CA PHE A 108 -5.70 -31.87 10.06
C PHE A 108 -5.50 -33.38 9.83
N SER A 109 -6.59 -34.14 9.68
CA SER A 109 -6.55 -35.60 9.53
C SER A 109 -5.85 -36.05 8.23
N LYS A 110 -6.02 -35.27 7.16
CA LYS A 110 -5.40 -35.54 5.85
C LYS A 110 -4.17 -34.67 5.55
N GLY A 111 -3.79 -33.75 6.45
CA GLY A 111 -2.70 -32.79 6.21
C GLY A 111 -3.00 -31.89 5.00
N LYS A 112 -4.27 -31.52 4.79
CA LYS A 112 -4.68 -30.73 3.62
C LYS A 112 -5.21 -29.36 4.04
N ILE A 113 -4.78 -28.31 3.34
CA ILE A 113 -5.37 -26.98 3.45
C ILE A 113 -6.16 -26.72 2.16
N ARG A 114 -7.42 -26.30 2.30
CA ARG A 114 -8.23 -25.83 1.17
C ARG A 114 -8.36 -24.31 1.26
N LEU A 115 -7.91 -23.64 0.22
CA LEU A 115 -8.07 -22.19 0.05
C LEU A 115 -9.21 -21.95 -0.92
N ILE A 116 -10.24 -21.24 -0.47
CA ILE A 116 -11.35 -20.80 -1.30
C ILE A 116 -11.05 -19.38 -1.74
N MET A 117 -10.78 -19.19 -3.02
CA MET A 117 -10.46 -17.88 -3.59
C MET A 117 -11.73 -17.11 -3.95
N SER A 118 -11.69 -15.78 -3.80
CA SER A 118 -12.75 -14.89 -4.25
C SER A 118 -12.65 -14.66 -5.77
N SER A 119 -13.74 -14.92 -6.52
CA SER A 119 -13.77 -14.65 -7.97
C SER A 119 -13.57 -13.16 -8.26
N GLN A 120 -14.16 -12.29 -7.44
CA GLN A 120 -14.12 -10.84 -7.61
C GLN A 120 -12.71 -10.28 -7.43
N GLU A 121 -12.00 -10.71 -6.38
CA GLU A 121 -10.64 -10.24 -6.11
C GLU A 121 -9.64 -10.83 -7.13
N MET A 122 -9.86 -12.06 -7.58
CA MET A 122 -9.08 -12.69 -8.64
C MET A 122 -9.28 -12.00 -10.00
N GLU A 123 -10.50 -11.59 -10.34
CA GLU A 123 -10.82 -10.86 -11.57
C GLU A 123 -10.29 -9.43 -11.53
N ALA A 124 -10.48 -8.72 -10.41
CA ALA A 124 -9.90 -7.40 -10.18
C ALA A 124 -8.36 -7.44 -10.27
N ALA A 125 -7.75 -8.51 -9.75
CA ALA A 125 -6.32 -8.74 -9.86
C ALA A 125 -5.88 -9.37 -11.20
N ARG A 126 -6.80 -9.73 -12.10
CA ARG A 126 -6.58 -10.51 -13.33
C ARG A 126 -5.63 -11.70 -13.13
N LEU A 127 -5.79 -12.43 -12.02
CA LEU A 127 -5.00 -13.61 -11.69
C LEU A 127 -5.76 -14.88 -12.06
N THR A 128 -5.05 -15.86 -12.61
CA THR A 128 -5.61 -17.21 -12.84
C THR A 128 -5.27 -18.12 -11.67
N THR A 129 -6.22 -18.99 -11.28
CA THR A 129 -6.02 -19.97 -10.19
C THR A 129 -4.86 -20.92 -10.47
N LYS A 130 -4.59 -21.20 -11.75
CA LYS A 130 -3.42 -21.96 -12.21
C LYS A 130 -2.09 -21.25 -11.92
N ALA A 131 -2.00 -19.94 -12.15
CA ALA A 131 -0.80 -19.16 -11.89
C ALA A 131 -0.53 -18.97 -10.39
N VAL A 132 -1.57 -18.99 -9.56
CA VAL A 132 -1.43 -18.98 -8.10
C VAL A 132 -0.95 -20.35 -7.61
N ALA A 133 -1.53 -21.45 -8.10
CA ALA A 133 -1.12 -22.79 -7.71
C ALA A 133 0.34 -23.11 -8.07
N SER A 134 0.78 -22.73 -9.28
CA SER A 134 2.18 -22.95 -9.72
C SER A 134 3.20 -22.12 -8.96
N LYS A 135 2.79 -21.01 -8.32
CA LYS A 135 3.66 -20.22 -7.44
C LYS A 135 3.73 -20.81 -6.04
N ILE A 136 2.60 -21.26 -5.51
CA ILE A 136 2.56 -21.93 -4.20
C ILE A 136 3.42 -23.20 -4.22
N SER A 137 3.41 -23.96 -5.32
CA SER A 137 4.27 -25.14 -5.45
C SER A 137 5.76 -24.77 -5.53
N LYS A 138 6.12 -23.65 -6.16
CA LYS A 138 7.52 -23.17 -6.25
C LYS A 138 8.03 -22.57 -4.94
N ASP A 139 7.23 -21.76 -4.27
CA ASP A 139 7.64 -21.03 -3.06
C ASP A 139 7.69 -21.94 -1.83
N PHE A 140 6.86 -22.99 -1.79
CA PHE A 140 6.74 -23.86 -0.62
C PHE A 140 7.01 -25.35 -0.88
N GLY A 141 7.19 -25.78 -2.13
CA GLY A 141 7.49 -27.18 -2.45
C GLY A 141 6.35 -28.17 -2.20
N PHE A 142 5.11 -27.69 -2.05
CA PHE A 142 3.94 -28.55 -1.78
C PHE A 142 3.19 -28.95 -3.06
N GLU A 143 2.60 -30.15 -3.05
CA GLU A 143 1.66 -30.56 -4.09
C GLU A 143 0.37 -29.74 -3.96
N THR A 144 0.12 -28.90 -4.95
CA THR A 144 -1.10 -28.09 -5.04
C THR A 144 -2.00 -28.62 -6.15
N LYS A 145 -3.28 -28.86 -5.82
CA LYS A 145 -4.32 -29.13 -6.83
C LYS A 145 -5.22 -27.91 -6.94
N ALA A 146 -5.38 -27.39 -8.15
CA ALA A 146 -6.32 -26.31 -8.44
C ALA A 146 -7.55 -26.88 -9.15
N GLU A 147 -8.70 -26.83 -8.46
CA GLU A 147 -10.00 -27.21 -9.03
C GLU A 147 -10.93 -25.99 -8.96
N GLY A 148 -11.14 -25.35 -10.12
CA GLY A 148 -11.98 -24.16 -10.24
C GLY A 148 -11.48 -23.01 -9.36
N ARG A 149 -12.23 -22.73 -8.27
CA ARG A 149 -11.97 -21.67 -7.27
C ARG A 149 -11.24 -22.15 -6.01
N ILE A 150 -10.97 -23.46 -5.92
CA ILE A 150 -10.39 -24.09 -4.74
C ILE A 150 -8.96 -24.51 -5.05
N ILE A 151 -8.03 -24.12 -4.17
CA ILE A 151 -6.67 -24.63 -4.18
C ILE A 151 -6.51 -25.57 -2.97
N GLU A 152 -6.32 -26.86 -3.23
CA GLU A 152 -5.91 -27.81 -2.20
C GLU A 152 -4.39 -27.86 -2.13
N ILE A 153 -3.84 -27.66 -0.93
CA ILE A 153 -2.42 -27.79 -0.63
C ILE A 153 -2.24 -29.01 0.26
N LYS A 154 -1.42 -29.96 -0.18
CA LYS A 154 -1.06 -31.14 0.62
C LYS A 154 0.21 -30.85 1.40
N ILE A 155 0.05 -30.60 2.69
CA ILE A 155 1.18 -30.47 3.63
C ILE A 155 1.44 -31.88 4.12
N GLY A 156 2.58 -32.47 3.76
CA GLY A 156 2.96 -33.84 4.11
C GLY A 156 3.13 -34.13 5.60
N THR A 157 2.58 -33.29 6.49
CA THR A 157 2.71 -33.34 7.94
C THR A 157 1.33 -33.24 8.60
N ARG A 158 1.07 -34.09 9.60
CA ARG A 158 -0.19 -34.17 10.36
C ARG A 158 -0.21 -33.33 11.64
N ASP A 159 0.92 -32.69 11.99
CA ASP A 159 1.05 -31.88 13.21
C ASP A 159 0.23 -30.58 13.10
N PRO A 160 -0.77 -30.34 13.98
CA PRO A 160 -1.63 -29.16 13.92
C PRO A 160 -0.85 -27.83 14.02
N LYS A 161 0.24 -27.81 14.81
CA LYS A 161 1.09 -26.62 14.97
C LYS A 161 1.85 -26.26 13.69
N LYS A 162 2.38 -27.26 12.98
CA LYS A 162 3.12 -27.05 11.73
C LYS A 162 2.20 -26.68 10.58
N VAL A 163 1.01 -27.30 10.50
CA VAL A 163 -0.01 -26.94 9.52
C VAL A 163 -0.42 -25.47 9.70
N ARG A 164 -0.58 -25.00 10.94
CA ARG A 164 -0.96 -23.62 11.24
C ARG A 164 0.17 -22.62 10.97
N SER A 165 1.43 -22.96 11.24
CA SER A 165 2.56 -22.10 10.90
C SER A 165 2.75 -21.97 9.38
N GLU A 166 2.61 -23.08 8.64
CA GLU A 166 2.68 -23.07 7.18
C GLU A 166 1.51 -22.29 6.57
N ARG A 167 0.30 -22.41 7.13
CA ARG A 167 -0.82 -21.55 6.73
C ARG A 167 -0.49 -20.07 6.87
N VAL A 168 0.02 -19.64 8.02
CA VAL A 168 0.33 -18.22 8.27
C VAL A 168 1.38 -17.73 7.28
N ARG A 169 2.38 -18.56 6.95
CA ARG A 169 3.37 -18.24 5.91
C ARG A 169 2.75 -18.12 4.52
N ILE A 170 1.84 -19.02 4.16
CA ILE A 170 1.12 -18.99 2.88
C ILE A 170 0.19 -17.77 2.82
N MET A 171 -0.45 -17.38 3.92
CA MET A 171 -1.33 -16.19 3.94
C MET A 171 -0.57 -14.87 3.84
N ASN A 172 0.64 -14.82 4.39
CA ASN A 172 1.51 -13.64 4.35
C ASN A 172 2.38 -13.58 3.08
N SER A 173 2.31 -14.59 2.19
CA SER A 173 3.11 -14.57 0.97
C SER A 173 2.52 -13.59 -0.04
N VAL A 174 3.44 -12.95 -0.78
CA VAL A 174 3.12 -12.01 -1.84
C VAL A 174 3.10 -12.77 -3.16
N ILE A 175 1.98 -12.71 -3.87
CA ILE A 175 1.84 -13.26 -5.21
C ILE A 175 2.52 -12.28 -6.18
N ARG A 176 3.85 -12.37 -6.34
CA ARG A 176 4.54 -11.60 -7.37
C ARG A 176 4.07 -12.07 -8.75
N ARG A 177 3.43 -11.20 -9.54
CA ARG A 177 3.01 -11.53 -10.92
C ARG A 177 4.25 -11.90 -11.76
N ASP A 178 4.11 -12.93 -12.59
CA ASP A 178 5.26 -13.53 -13.29
C ASP A 178 5.83 -12.51 -14.30
N ARG A 179 7.16 -12.37 -14.35
CA ARG A 179 7.86 -11.29 -15.09
C ARG A 179 7.89 -11.49 -16.61
N LYS A 180 7.15 -12.46 -17.17
CA LYS A 180 7.21 -12.77 -18.59
C LYS A 180 6.16 -11.98 -19.38
N ALA A 181 6.58 -10.81 -19.82
CA ALA A 181 6.21 -10.25 -21.11
C ALA A 181 7.51 -9.75 -21.76
#